data_AF-A0A9X8G765-F1
#
_entry.id   AF-A0A9X8G765-F1
#
_cell.length_a   1.000
_cell.length_b   1.000
_cell.length_c   1.000
_cell.angle_alpha   90.00
_cell.angle_beta   90.00
_cell.angle_gamma   90.00
#
_symmetry.space_group_name_H-M   'P 1'
#
loop_
_entity.id
_entity.type
_entity.pdbx_description
1 polymer ?
#
loop_
_entity_poly.entity_id
_entity_poly.type
_entity_poly.pdbx_seq_one_letter_code
_entity_poly.pdbx_strand_id
1 'polypeptide(L)' 'MHIKVGKPWSMTPSGNQYKYVLFSKNKIYVNPKTGVVTAYEEGAAEGRVLDKNGNVIAIWYITAFK' A
#
# COMPACT_ATOMS: atom_id res chain seq x y z
N MET A 1 10.15 1.68 -1.43
CA MET A 1 9.79 2.74 -0.48
C MET A 1 9.90 2.22 0.93
N HIS A 2 10.40 3.04 1.85
CA HIS A 2 10.53 2.69 3.27
C HIS A 2 9.51 3.44 4.12
N ILE A 3 8.81 2.75 5.02
CA ILE A 3 7.86 3.33 5.98
C ILE A 3 8.24 2.95 7.41
N LYS A 4 7.96 3.84 8.38
CA LYS A 4 8.17 3.52 9.80
C LYS A 4 6.99 2.72 10.36
N VAL A 5 7.28 1.72 11.18
CA VAL A 5 6.25 1.00 11.96
C VAL A 5 5.43 2.00 12.77
N GLY A 6 4.10 1.85 12.76
CA GLY A 6 3.16 2.75 13.42
C GLY A 6 2.95 4.11 12.74
N LYS A 7 3.70 4.44 11.67
CA LYS A 7 3.47 5.65 10.88
C LYS A 7 2.73 5.32 9.58
N PRO A 8 1.49 5.82 9.39
CA PRO A 8 0.76 5.60 8.16
C PRO A 8 1.42 6.32 6.98
N TRP A 9 1.31 5.74 5.80
CA TRP A 9 1.72 6.34 4.53
C TRP A 9 0.62 6.16 3.48
N SER A 10 0.56 7.00 2.46
CA SER A 10 -0.49 6.95 1.43
C SER A 10 0.07 6.52 0.08
N MET A 11 -0.47 5.43 -0.48
CA MET A 11 -0.13 4.97 -1.85
C MET A 11 -0.97 5.65 -2.94
N THR A 12 -1.76 6.67 -2.57
CA THR A 12 -2.76 7.32 -3.42
C THR A 12 -2.11 8.13 -4.54
N PRO A 13 -2.32 7.76 -5.82
CA PRO A 13 -2.03 8.65 -6.93
C PRO A 13 -3.04 9.80 -6.97
N SER A 14 -2.70 10.91 -7.64
CA SER A 14 -3.63 12.01 -7.89
C SER A 14 -4.82 11.51 -8.74
N GLY A 15 -6.05 11.60 -8.21
CA GLY A 15 -7.29 11.25 -8.93
C GLY A 15 -8.27 10.43 -8.08
N ASN A 16 -9.52 10.37 -8.54
CA ASN A 16 -10.57 9.57 -7.91
C ASN A 16 -10.75 8.24 -8.65
N GLN A 17 -11.13 7.18 -7.92
CA GLN A 17 -11.47 5.83 -8.39
C GLN A 17 -10.29 4.87 -8.64
N TYR A 18 -9.51 4.59 -7.59
CA TYR A 18 -8.52 3.51 -7.60
C TYR A 18 -8.85 2.44 -6.58
N LYS A 19 -8.47 1.19 -6.89
CA LYS A 19 -8.49 0.07 -5.95
C LYS A 19 -7.07 -0.23 -5.50
N TYR A 20 -6.88 -0.38 -4.19
CA TYR A 20 -5.58 -0.67 -3.60
C TYR A 20 -5.52 -2.10 -3.11
N VAL A 21 -4.48 -2.82 -3.50
CA VAL A 21 -4.25 -4.22 -3.11
C VAL A 21 -2.85 -4.34 -2.53
N LEU A 22 -2.70 -5.15 -1.48
CA LEU A 22 -1.41 -5.40 -0.86
C LEU A 22 -1.15 -6.91 -0.81
N PHE A 23 0.01 -7.33 -1.30
CA PHE A 23 0.54 -8.67 -1.17
C PHE A 23 1.60 -8.66 -0.07
N SER A 24 1.27 -9.24 1.09
CA SER A 24 2.08 -9.19 2.30
C SER A 24 1.90 -10.46 3.13
N LYS A 25 2.95 -10.86 3.87
CA LYS A 25 2.88 -11.96 4.86
C LYS A 25 2.36 -11.46 6.22
N ASN A 26 1.28 -10.68 6.21
CA ASN A 26 0.43 -10.30 7.36
C ASN A 26 0.89 -9.18 8.30
N LYS A 27 1.95 -8.41 8.03
CA LYS A 27 2.44 -7.35 8.95
C LYS A 27 2.24 -5.91 8.46
N ILE A 28 1.88 -5.79 7.19
CA ILE A 28 1.61 -4.53 6.49
C ILE A 28 0.20 -4.65 5.92
N TYR A 29 -0.57 -3.57 6.04
CA TYR A 29 -1.98 -3.51 5.68
C TYR A 29 -2.22 -2.28 4.82
N VAL A 30 -3.18 -2.37 3.88
CA VAL A 30 -3.67 -1.22 3.11
C VAL A 30 -5.16 -1.05 3.31
N ASN A 31 -5.61 0.19 3.47
CA ASN A 31 -7.02 0.51 3.33
C ASN A 31 -7.38 0.54 1.83
N PRO A 32 -8.23 -0.39 1.36
CA PRO A 32 -8.53 -0.51 -0.07
C PRO A 32 -9.34 0.65 -0.64
N LYS A 33 -9.90 1.54 0.20
CA LYS A 33 -10.64 2.74 -0.22
C LYS A 33 -9.75 3.97 -0.29
N THR A 34 -8.81 4.12 0.64
CA THR A 34 -8.01 5.34 0.79
C THR A 34 -6.55 5.20 0.40
N GLY A 35 -6.06 3.99 0.15
CA GLY A 35 -4.65 3.73 -0.17
C GLY A 35 -3.70 3.90 1.02
N VAL A 36 -4.23 4.13 2.23
CA VAL A 36 -3.41 4.28 3.42
C VAL A 36 -2.80 2.92 3.80
N VAL A 37 -1.47 2.87 3.84
CA VAL A 37 -0.66 1.76 4.27
C VAL A 37 -0.24 1.97 5.72
N THR A 38 -0.45 0.94 6.54
CA THR A 38 0.01 0.89 7.93
C THR A 38 0.79 -0.39 8.16
N ALA A 39 1.92 -0.30 8.83
CA ALA A 39 2.71 -1.44 9.29
C ALA A 39 2.70 -1.49 10.82
N TYR A 40 2.45 -2.67 11.38
CA TYR A 40 2.49 -2.90 12.83
C TYR A 40 3.82 -3.55 13.27
N GLU A 41 4.57 -4.07 12.31
CA GLU A 41 5.88 -4.68 12.51
C GLU A 41 6.74 -4.49 11.26
N GLU A 42 8.05 -4.78 11.38
CA GLU A 42 8.96 -4.76 10.25
C GLU A 42 8.58 -5.83 9.22
N GLY A 43 8.84 -5.54 7.94
CA GLY A 43 8.51 -6.47 6.87
C GLY A 43 8.55 -5.85 5.49
N ALA A 44 8.15 -6.63 4.50
CA ALA A 44 8.06 -6.19 3.12
C ALA A 44 6.71 -6.57 2.51
N ALA A 45 6.22 -5.72 1.61
CA ALA A 45 4.98 -5.93 0.89
C ALA A 45 5.05 -5.33 -0.51
N GLU A 46 4.22 -5.85 -1.41
CA GLU A 46 3.95 -5.26 -2.71
C GLU A 46 2.56 -4.63 -2.71
N GLY A 47 2.48 -3.32 -2.86
CA GLY A 47 1.24 -2.57 -3.07
C GLY A 47 0.97 -2.39 -4.55
N ARG A 48 -0.26 -2.64 -5.01
CA ARG A 48 -0.70 -2.34 -6.37
C ARG A 48 -1.87 -1.36 -6.35
N VAL A 49 -1.83 -0.43 -7.28
CA VAL A 49 -2.94 0.48 -7.58
C VAL A 49 -3.57 0.04 -8.89
N LEU A 50 -4.89 -0.21 -8.85
CA LEU A 50 -5.66 -0.64 -10.00
C LEU A 50 -6.65 0.46 -10.40
N ASP A 51 -6.85 0.63 -11.71
CA ASP A 51 -7.92 1.47 -12.26
C ASP A 51 -9.31 0.82 -12.09
N LYS A 52 -10.36 1.52 -12.54
CA LYS A 52 -11.74 1.03 -12.51
C LYS A 52 -11.99 -0.28 -13.30
N ASN A 53 -11.12 -0.59 -14.26
CA ASN A 53 -11.20 -1.79 -15.08
C ASN A 53 -10.37 -2.95 -14.48
N GLY A 54 -9.64 -2.71 -13.39
CA GLY A 54 -8.75 -3.69 -12.76
C GLY A 54 -7.35 -3.73 -13.36
N ASN A 55 -6.98 -2.80 -14.23
CA ASN A 55 -5.62 -2.72 -14.76
C ASN A 55 -4.67 -2.15 -13.71
N VAL A 56 -3.48 -2.75 -13.57
CA VAL A 56 -2.44 -2.23 -12.69
C VAL A 56 -1.83 -0.97 -13.32
N ILE A 57 -1.92 0.16 -12.62
CA ILE A 57 -1.38 1.45 -13.06
C ILE A 57 -0.15 1.89 -12.24
N ALA A 58 0.06 1.30 -11.06
CA ALA A 58 1.24 1.52 -10.25
C ALA A 58 1.54 0.32 -9.34
N ILE A 59 2.83 0.08 -9.10
CA ILE A 59 3.35 -0.94 -8.19
C ILE A 59 4.30 -0.27 -7.20
N TRP A 60 4.15 -0.59 -5.92
CA TRP A 60 4.93 -0.07 -4.83
C TRP A 60 5.55 -1.21 -4.03
N TYR A 61 6.89 -1.29 -4.02
CA TYR A 61 7.59 -2.15 -3.07
C TYR A 61 7.76 -1.40 -1.75
N ILE A 62 7.14 -1.91 -0.69
CA ILE A 62 7.06 -1.29 0.62
C ILE A 62 7.91 -2.10 1.60
N THR A 63 8.77 -1.43 2.34
CA THR A 63 9.57 -2.02 3.43
C THR A 63 9.29 -1.23 4.71
N ALA A 64 8.83 -1.93 5.74
CA ALA A 64 8.59 -1.36 7.06
C ALA A 64 9.78 -1.61 7.99
N PHE A 65 10.20 -0.57 8.71
CA PHE A 65 11.33 -0.60 9.65
C PHE A 65 10.96 0.18 10.93
N LYS A 66 11.61 -0.12 12.06
CA LYS A 66 11.41 0.62 13.32
C LYS A 66 12.04 2.02 13.30
#